data_AF-A0A6N7ATG4-F1
#
_entry.id   AF-A0A6N7ATG4-F1
#
_cell.length_a   1.000
_cell.length_b   1.000
_cell.length_c   1.000
_cell.angle_alpha   90.00
_cell.angle_beta   90.00
_cell.angle_gamma   90.00
#
_symmetry.space_group_name_H-M   'P 1'
#
loop_
_entity.id
_entity.type
_entity.pdbx_description
1 polymer ?
#
loop_
_entity_poly.entity_id
_entity_poly.type
_entity_poly.pdbx_seq_one_letter_code
_entity_poly.pdbx_strand_id
1 'polypeptide(L)'
;MKKPIYLILFLSLMLIAMPAFAGYKIILKNGRGFNVNNYTEADGKIRFYLDGAGLIELDKSSIESIKQTKSGRSTYESAPEDAVKKDSTVGSDSQQEAQPTAEKGEVVKIKKQDAEIRLREIAKKKEELKKEAEKLSEEKKKIEEDIRKEGRISSIREKREYERKISELSEKINKFNEEMTRLDQEQGMLLKDYKGQ
;
A
#
# COMPACT_ATOMS: atom_id res chain seq x y z
N MET A 1 -62.35 5.62 7.70
CA MET A 1 -61.02 5.64 8.35
C MET A 1 -59.97 4.80 7.59
N LYS A 2 -59.86 4.93 6.25
CA LYS A 2 -58.93 4.10 5.44
C LYS A 2 -57.63 4.82 5.05
N LYS A 3 -57.54 6.13 5.30
CA LYS A 3 -56.39 6.97 4.95
C LYS A 3 -55.06 6.59 5.64
N PRO A 4 -55.00 6.12 6.90
CA PRO A 4 -53.71 5.75 7.50
C PRO A 4 -53.16 4.42 6.95
N ILE A 5 -54.02 3.54 6.42
CA ILE A 5 -53.61 2.24 5.88
C ILE A 5 -52.79 2.42 4.59
N TYR A 6 -53.21 3.32 3.71
CA TYR A 6 -52.45 3.62 2.49
C TYR A 6 -51.10 4.30 2.79
N LEU A 7 -51.03 5.12 3.84
CA LEU A 7 -49.78 5.75 4.26
C LEU A 7 -48.77 4.72 4.78
N ILE A 8 -49.22 3.79 5.62
CA ILE A 8 -48.37 2.71 6.16
C ILE A 8 -47.93 1.76 5.03
N LEU A 9 -48.84 1.43 4.10
CA LEU A 9 -48.51 0.59 2.95
C LEU A 9 -47.46 1.26 2.06
N PHE A 10 -47.61 2.56 1.76
CA PHE A 10 -46.67 3.32 0.96
C PHE A 10 -45.29 3.44 1.65
N LEU A 11 -45.27 3.68 2.96
CA LEU A 11 -44.03 3.72 3.73
C LEU A 11 -43.32 2.35 3.76
N SER A 12 -44.07 1.25 3.89
CA SER A 12 -43.52 -0.10 3.82
C SER A 12 -42.93 -0.44 2.45
N LEU A 13 -43.54 0.06 1.37
CA LEU A 13 -43.07 -0.17 0.01
C LEU A 13 -41.78 0.63 -0.28
N MET A 14 -41.67 1.84 0.29
CA MET A 14 -40.45 2.66 0.22
C MET A 14 -39.26 2.01 0.96
N LEU A 15 -39.51 1.30 2.06
CA LEU A 15 -38.46 0.61 2.83
C LEU A 15 -37.85 -0.60 2.09
N ILE A 16 -38.59 -1.21 1.16
CA ILE A 16 -38.11 -2.38 0.39
C ILE A 16 -37.24 -1.94 -0.80
N ALA A 17 -37.37 -0.69 -1.26
CA ALA A 17 -36.60 -0.13 -2.36
C ALA A 17 -35.21 0.41 -1.92
N MET A 18 -34.62 -0.12 -0.85
CA MET A 18 -33.25 0.22 -0.51
C MET A 18 -32.30 -0.41 -1.55
N PRO A 19 -31.44 0.39 -2.22
CA PRO A 19 -30.47 -0.14 -3.16
C PRO A 19 -29.52 -1.09 -2.42
N ALA A 20 -29.49 -2.35 -2.85
CA ALA A 20 -28.51 -3.31 -2.39
C ALA A 20 -27.13 -2.85 -2.88
N PHE A 21 -26.30 -2.32 -1.98
CA PHE A 21 -24.91 -1.97 -2.28
C PHE A 21 -24.16 -3.26 -2.65
N ALA A 22 -23.86 -3.44 -3.94
CA ALA A 22 -23.04 -4.53 -4.42
C ALA A 22 -21.57 -4.15 -4.24
N GLY A 23 -20.80 -5.00 -3.55
CA GLY A 23 -19.36 -4.87 -3.51
C GLY A 23 -18.77 -5.24 -4.87
N TYR A 24 -17.64 -4.65 -5.23
CA TYR A 24 -16.84 -5.03 -6.38
C TYR A 24 -15.43 -5.37 -5.91
N LYS A 25 -14.88 -6.49 -6.36
CA LYS A 25 -13.47 -6.84 -6.17
C LYS A 25 -12.71 -6.45 -7.42
N ILE A 26 -11.85 -5.45 -7.30
CA ILE A 26 -10.92 -5.05 -8.36
C ILE A 26 -9.66 -5.90 -8.19
N ILE A 27 -9.26 -6.61 -9.24
CA ILE A 27 -8.06 -7.44 -9.30
C ILE A 27 -7.08 -6.75 -10.26
N LEU A 28 -5.87 -6.49 -9.78
CA LEU A 28 -4.78 -5.89 -10.54
C LEU A 28 -3.91 -6.98 -11.18
N LYS A 29 -3.19 -6.63 -12.24
CA LYS A 29 -2.28 -7.55 -12.96
C LYS A 29 -1.16 -8.16 -12.11
N ASN A 30 -0.86 -7.58 -10.95
CA ASN A 30 0.12 -8.12 -10.00
C ASN A 30 -0.51 -9.13 -9.01
N GLY A 31 -1.76 -9.56 -9.24
CA GLY A 31 -2.49 -10.49 -8.38
C GLY A 31 -3.08 -9.85 -7.12
N ARG A 32 -2.79 -8.58 -6.83
CA ARG A 32 -3.41 -7.86 -5.70
C ARG A 32 -4.84 -7.53 -6.04
N GLY A 33 -5.74 -7.62 -5.06
CA GLY A 33 -7.11 -7.18 -5.23
C GLY A 33 -7.68 -6.55 -3.99
N PHE A 34 -8.65 -5.66 -4.18
CA PHE A 34 -9.31 -4.94 -3.10
C PHE A 34 -10.79 -4.80 -3.39
N ASN A 35 -11.59 -4.72 -2.32
CA ASN A 35 -13.04 -4.61 -2.41
C ASN A 35 -13.45 -3.14 -2.32
N VAL A 36 -14.27 -2.70 -3.27
CA VAL A 36 -14.82 -1.34 -3.35
C VAL A 36 -16.34 -1.40 -3.38
N ASN A 37 -17.01 -0.41 -2.80
CA ASN A 37 -18.47 -0.36 -2.81
C ASN A 37 -19.01 0.12 -4.17
N ASN A 38 -18.26 0.99 -4.84
CA ASN A 38 -18.60 1.50 -6.15
C ASN A 38 -17.33 1.92 -6.89
N TYR A 39 -17.37 1.93 -8.20
CA TYR A 39 -16.33 2.48 -9.06
C TYR A 39 -16.96 3.21 -10.23
N THR A 40 -16.23 4.18 -10.78
CA THR A 40 -16.61 4.91 -11.99
C THR A 40 -15.49 4.83 -12.99
N GLU A 41 -15.81 4.54 -14.24
CA GLU A 41 -14.85 4.57 -15.34
C GLU A 41 -14.93 5.93 -16.04
N ALA A 42 -13.80 6.64 -16.11
CA ALA A 42 -13.67 7.92 -16.81
C ALA A 42 -12.24 8.07 -17.34
N ASP A 43 -12.08 8.56 -18.57
CA ASP A 43 -10.78 8.89 -19.17
C ASP A 43 -9.79 7.71 -19.20
N GLY A 44 -10.28 6.48 -19.39
CA GLY A 44 -9.45 5.27 -19.35
C GLY A 44 -8.95 4.89 -17.94
N LYS A 45 -9.46 5.56 -16.90
CA LYS A 45 -9.15 5.28 -15.50
C LYS A 45 -10.38 4.79 -14.76
N ILE A 46 -10.14 4.06 -13.68
CA ILE A 46 -11.13 3.62 -12.73
C ILE A 46 -10.93 4.39 -11.43
N ARG A 47 -12.00 5.07 -11.04
CA ARG A 47 -12.09 5.92 -9.85
C ARG A 47 -12.95 5.24 -8.81
N PHE A 48 -12.50 5.16 -7.57
CA PHE A 48 -13.31 4.66 -6.47
C PHE A 48 -12.89 5.35 -5.17
N TYR A 49 -13.82 5.36 -4.21
CA TYR A 49 -13.57 5.90 -2.88
C TYR A 49 -13.17 4.77 -1.93
N LEU A 50 -12.07 4.99 -1.21
CA LEU A 50 -11.59 4.12 -0.17
C LEU A 50 -11.63 4.85 1.17
N ASP A 51 -12.27 4.23 2.16
CA ASP A 51 -12.38 4.79 3.50
C ASP A 51 -10.99 5.04 4.09
N GLY A 52 -10.70 6.29 4.46
CA GLY A 52 -9.42 6.73 5.03
C GLY A 52 -8.37 7.21 4.01
N ALA A 53 -8.44 6.79 2.74
CA ALA A 53 -7.50 7.24 1.70
C ALA A 53 -8.13 8.25 0.71
N GLY A 54 -9.46 8.31 0.65
CA GLY A 54 -10.19 9.22 -0.23
C GLY A 54 -10.39 8.66 -1.64
N LEU A 55 -10.42 9.53 -2.64
CA LEU A 55 -10.60 9.16 -4.04
C LEU A 55 -9.30 8.59 -4.60
N ILE A 56 -9.34 7.35 -5.09
CA ILE A 56 -8.21 6.69 -5.74
C ILE A 56 -8.50 6.58 -7.23
N GLU A 57 -7.54 6.97 -8.05
CA GLU A 57 -7.56 6.75 -9.50
C GLU A 57 -6.55 5.67 -9.89
N LEU A 58 -7.02 4.67 -10.63
CA LEU A 58 -6.18 3.63 -11.19
C LEU A 58 -6.35 3.57 -12.71
N ASP A 59 -5.24 3.44 -13.42
CA ASP A 59 -5.29 3.23 -14.86
C ASP A 59 -5.92 1.85 -15.17
N LYS A 60 -6.86 1.79 -16.10
CA LYS A 60 -7.48 0.54 -16.55
C LYS A 60 -6.43 -0.44 -17.09
N SER A 61 -5.30 0.05 -17.59
CA SER A 61 -4.16 -0.78 -18.02
C SER A 61 -3.57 -1.65 -16.89
N SER A 62 -3.73 -1.25 -15.63
CA SER A 62 -3.25 -1.96 -14.45
C SER A 62 -4.24 -2.98 -13.89
N ILE A 63 -5.50 -2.93 -14.34
CA ILE A 63 -6.59 -3.77 -13.88
C ILE A 63 -6.66 -5.04 -14.74
N GLU A 64 -6.70 -6.18 -14.08
CA GLU A 64 -6.89 -7.48 -14.71
C GLU A 64 -8.38 -7.81 -14.84
N SER A 65 -9.15 -7.69 -13.76
CA SER A 65 -10.60 -7.93 -13.79
C SER A 65 -11.35 -7.25 -12.64
N ILE A 66 -12.64 -6.99 -12.84
CA ILE A 66 -13.55 -6.50 -11.79
C ILE A 66 -14.68 -7.52 -11.62
N LYS A 67 -14.84 -8.04 -10.41
CA LYS A 67 -15.86 -9.04 -10.08
C LYS A 67 -16.86 -8.47 -9.09
N GLN A 68 -18.15 -8.64 -9.37
CA GLN A 68 -19.20 -8.25 -8.42
C GLN A 68 -19.25 -9.27 -7.26
N THR A 69 -19.17 -8.80 -6.03
CA THR A 69 -19.22 -9.60 -4.82
C THR A 69 -20.51 -9.32 -4.04
N LYS A 70 -21.16 -10.40 -3.57
CA LYS A 70 -22.32 -10.29 -2.68
C LYS A 70 -21.79 -10.10 -1.25
N SER A 71 -22.06 -8.93 -0.67
CA SER A 71 -21.56 -8.44 0.62
C SER A 71 -20.08 -8.03 0.59
N GLY A 72 -19.65 -6.90 1.13
CA GLY A 72 -20.21 -6.17 2.28
C GLY A 72 -19.23 -6.17 3.46
N ARG A 73 -17.93 -6.05 3.19
CA ARG A 73 -16.89 -5.59 4.15
C ARG A 73 -15.62 -5.29 3.36
N SER A 74 -15.21 -4.03 3.36
CA SER A 74 -13.89 -3.61 2.88
C SER A 74 -12.85 -4.09 3.90
N THR A 75 -12.48 -5.36 3.83
CA THR A 75 -11.35 -5.91 4.59
C THR A 75 -10.10 -5.79 3.74
N TYR A 76 -9.14 -5.01 4.22
CA TYR A 76 -7.75 -5.12 3.80
C TYR A 76 -7.24 -6.48 4.28
N GLU A 77 -7.10 -7.43 3.35
CA GLU A 77 -6.41 -8.67 3.61
C GLU A 77 -4.97 -8.50 3.13
N SER A 78 -4.14 -7.91 4.00
CA SER A 78 -2.69 -8.08 3.92
C SER A 78 -2.35 -9.44 4.54
N ALA A 79 -1.95 -10.39 3.68
CA ALA A 79 -1.07 -11.58 3.84
C ALA A 79 -0.85 -12.19 5.25
N PRO A 80 -0.69 -13.53 5.39
CA PRO A 80 0.59 -14.16 5.03
C PRO A 80 0.56 -15.67 4.65
N GLU A 81 1.77 -16.20 4.39
CA GLU A 81 2.21 -17.61 4.46
C GLU A 81 2.15 -18.51 3.20
N ASP A 82 3.37 -18.74 2.69
CA ASP A 82 4.08 -20.03 2.61
C ASP A 82 3.35 -21.35 2.24
N ALA A 83 4.12 -22.10 1.45
CA ALA A 83 4.25 -23.56 1.39
C ALA A 83 3.70 -24.30 0.17
N VAL A 84 4.45 -25.38 -0.14
CA VAL A 84 4.15 -26.54 -1.02
C VAL A 84 4.70 -26.35 -2.46
N LYS A 85 5.70 -27.09 -2.97
CA LYS A 85 6.03 -28.52 -2.76
C LYS A 85 7.47 -28.87 -3.19
N LYS A 86 7.94 -29.91 -2.53
CA LYS A 86 9.20 -30.66 -2.64
C LYS A 86 9.17 -31.70 -3.79
N ASP A 87 10.37 -32.16 -4.12
CA ASP A 87 10.77 -33.40 -4.82
C ASP A 87 10.70 -33.49 -6.35
N SER A 88 11.88 -33.59 -6.97
CA SER A 88 12.31 -34.84 -7.63
C SER A 88 13.84 -34.92 -7.77
N THR A 89 14.30 -36.14 -7.56
CA THR A 89 15.66 -36.65 -7.34
C THR A 89 16.41 -36.97 -8.66
N VAL A 90 17.70 -37.30 -8.52
CA VAL A 90 18.62 -38.01 -9.45
C VAL A 90 19.32 -37.04 -10.42
N GLY A 91 20.65 -36.93 -10.51
CA GLY A 91 21.79 -37.71 -10.05
C GLY A 91 22.85 -37.61 -11.15
N SER A 92 24.11 -37.28 -10.83
CA SER A 92 25.26 -37.71 -11.65
C SER A 92 26.56 -37.34 -10.96
N ASP A 93 27.35 -38.37 -10.69
CA ASP A 93 28.77 -38.31 -10.39
C ASP A 93 29.55 -37.54 -11.46
N SER A 94 30.54 -36.76 -11.01
CA SER A 94 31.88 -36.76 -11.62
C SER A 94 32.85 -36.07 -10.67
N GLN A 95 33.77 -36.89 -10.15
CA GLN A 95 35.04 -36.47 -9.56
C GLN A 95 35.91 -35.79 -10.61
N GLN A 96 36.57 -34.69 -10.26
CA GLN A 96 37.93 -34.44 -10.75
C GLN A 96 38.70 -33.56 -9.76
N GLU A 97 39.91 -34.03 -9.45
CA GLU A 97 40.84 -33.55 -8.43
C GLU A 97 41.59 -32.27 -8.81
N ALA A 98 42.13 -31.61 -7.76
CA ALA A 98 43.35 -30.79 -7.70
C ALA A 98 43.38 -29.47 -8.51
N GLN A 99 43.75 -28.28 -8.01
CA GLN A 99 44.66 -27.87 -6.93
C GLN A 99 44.37 -26.38 -6.52
N PRO A 100 44.97 -25.84 -5.44
CA PRO A 100 44.46 -24.69 -4.68
C PRO A 100 44.96 -23.33 -5.22
N THR A 101 44.08 -22.32 -5.26
CA THR A 101 44.48 -20.91 -5.39
C THR A 101 43.87 -20.12 -4.24
N ALA A 102 44.69 -19.90 -3.22
CA ALA A 102 44.35 -19.28 -1.95
C ALA A 102 44.28 -17.74 -1.98
N GLU A 103 43.84 -17.13 -3.09
CA GLU A 103 43.72 -15.66 -3.20
C GLU A 103 42.26 -15.15 -3.31
N LYS A 104 41.28 -16.05 -3.51
CA LYS A 104 39.85 -15.65 -3.57
C LYS A 104 39.17 -15.49 -2.21
N GLY A 105 39.78 -15.95 -1.12
CA GLY A 105 39.13 -15.97 0.21
C GLY A 105 39.05 -14.62 0.90
N GLU A 106 40.02 -13.73 0.66
CA GLU A 106 40.12 -12.45 1.37
C GLU A 106 39.23 -11.36 0.75
N VAL A 107 39.17 -11.33 -0.59
CA VAL A 107 38.28 -10.41 -1.34
C VAL A 107 36.80 -10.71 -1.10
N VAL A 108 36.43 -11.98 -0.89
CA VAL A 108 35.04 -12.38 -0.59
C VAL A 108 34.64 -12.02 0.85
N LYS A 109 35.56 -12.11 1.81
CA LYS A 109 35.30 -11.69 3.20
C LYS A 109 35.15 -10.18 3.34
N ILE A 110 35.98 -9.40 2.65
CA ILE A 110 35.89 -7.92 2.65
C ILE A 110 34.56 -7.47 2.03
N LYS A 111 34.15 -8.06 0.89
CA LYS A 111 32.84 -7.75 0.27
C LYS A 111 31.64 -8.13 1.13
N LYS A 112 31.72 -9.22 1.90
CA LYS A 112 30.65 -9.62 2.83
C LYS A 112 30.54 -8.69 4.04
N GLN A 113 31.67 -8.23 4.59
CA GLN A 113 31.67 -7.24 5.67
C GLN A 113 31.15 -5.87 5.20
N ASP A 114 31.54 -5.41 4.01
CA ASP A 114 31.03 -4.16 3.43
C ASP A 114 29.51 -4.22 3.17
N ALA A 115 29.00 -5.35 2.68
CA ALA A 115 27.57 -5.56 2.47
C ALA A 115 26.79 -5.56 3.80
N GLU A 116 27.31 -6.20 4.85
CA GLU A 116 26.69 -6.17 6.19
C GLU A 116 26.66 -4.76 6.80
N ILE A 117 27.73 -3.98 6.63
CA ILE A 117 27.80 -2.59 7.11
C ILE A 117 26.74 -1.75 6.39
N ARG A 118 26.65 -1.85 5.05
CA ARG A 118 25.64 -1.13 4.26
C ARG A 118 24.22 -1.54 4.62
N LEU A 119 23.95 -2.83 4.83
CA LEU A 119 22.64 -3.30 5.26
C LEU A 119 22.24 -2.73 6.63
N ARG A 120 23.18 -2.63 7.58
CA ARG A 120 22.94 -1.99 8.88
C ARG A 120 22.70 -0.49 8.76
N GLU A 121 23.44 0.21 7.90
CA GLU A 121 23.24 1.64 7.65
C GLU A 121 21.88 1.91 6.99
N ILE A 122 21.49 1.10 6.00
CA ILE A 122 20.16 1.18 5.37
C ILE A 122 19.07 0.94 6.41
N ALA A 123 19.21 -0.07 7.28
CA ALA A 123 18.24 -0.35 8.34
C ALA A 123 18.07 0.84 9.30
N LYS A 124 19.18 1.47 9.72
CA LYS A 124 19.13 2.67 10.57
C LYS A 124 18.43 3.84 9.86
N LYS A 125 18.80 4.12 8.61
CA LYS A 125 18.16 5.17 7.82
C LYS A 125 16.67 4.94 7.65
N LYS A 126 16.24 3.70 7.40
CA LYS A 126 14.80 3.37 7.33
C LYS A 126 14.08 3.63 8.64
N GLU A 127 14.69 3.30 9.78
CA GLU A 127 14.09 3.56 11.08
C GLU A 127 13.94 5.06 11.35
N GLU A 128 14.97 5.86 11.01
CA GLU A 128 14.95 7.32 11.12
C GLU A 128 13.88 7.94 10.22
N LEU A 129 13.87 7.58 8.93
CA LEU A 129 12.88 8.04 7.96
C LEU A 129 11.45 7.67 8.37
N LYS A 130 11.25 6.48 8.94
CA LYS A 130 9.93 6.05 9.43
C LYS A 130 9.48 6.92 10.62
N LYS A 131 10.36 7.19 11.59
CA LYS A 131 10.06 8.06 12.73
C LYS A 131 9.76 9.49 12.28
N GLU A 132 10.49 10.01 11.30
CA GLU A 132 10.23 11.34 10.74
C GLU A 132 8.90 11.40 9.99
N ALA A 133 8.60 10.39 9.16
CA ALA A 133 7.33 10.30 8.46
C ALA A 133 6.13 10.19 9.42
N GLU A 134 6.26 9.40 10.51
CA GLU A 134 5.24 9.30 11.55
C GLU A 134 4.99 10.66 12.25
N LYS A 135 6.06 11.38 12.63
CA LYS A 135 5.95 12.73 13.21
C LYS A 135 5.24 13.71 12.28
N LEU A 136 5.63 13.75 11.01
CA LEU A 136 5.00 14.64 10.02
C LEU A 136 3.54 14.27 9.76
N SER A 137 3.21 12.98 9.79
CA SER A 137 1.83 12.51 9.69
C SER A 137 1.00 12.92 10.90
N GLU A 138 1.56 12.89 12.11
CA GLU A 138 0.88 13.37 13.32
C GLU A 138 0.67 14.89 13.28
N GLU A 139 1.66 15.66 12.84
CA GLU A 139 1.53 17.11 12.65
C GLU A 139 0.44 17.45 11.63
N LYS A 140 0.41 16.73 10.50
CA LYS A 140 -0.66 16.89 9.50
C LYS A 140 -2.03 16.62 10.10
N LYS A 141 -2.20 15.52 10.85
CA LYS A 141 -3.47 15.20 11.52
C LYS A 141 -3.89 16.27 12.53
N LYS A 142 -2.96 16.80 13.32
CA LYS A 142 -3.25 17.89 14.25
C LYS A 142 -3.75 19.14 13.53
N ILE A 143 -3.07 19.53 12.45
CA ILE A 143 -3.49 20.68 11.63
C ILE A 143 -4.88 20.44 11.03
N GLU A 144 -5.18 19.24 10.51
CA GLU A 144 -6.50 18.90 9.99
C GLU A 144 -7.59 18.92 11.06
N GLU A 145 -7.29 18.47 12.29
CA GLU A 145 -8.21 18.57 13.43
C GLU A 145 -8.45 20.02 13.85
N ASP A 146 -7.41 20.86 13.85
CA ASP A 146 -7.50 22.27 14.19
C ASP A 146 -8.35 23.02 13.15
N ILE A 147 -8.15 22.77 11.85
CA ILE A 147 -9.04 23.27 10.79
C ILE A 147 -10.49 22.82 11.01
N ARG A 148 -10.71 21.58 11.45
CA ARG A 148 -12.06 21.04 11.69
C ARG A 148 -12.73 21.71 12.89
N LYS A 149 -11.98 22.00 13.95
CA LYS A 149 -12.47 22.69 15.16
C LYS A 149 -12.71 24.18 14.89
N GLU A 150 -11.79 24.83 14.20
CA GLU A 150 -11.87 26.26 13.90
C GLU A 150 -12.71 26.58 12.66
N GLY A 151 -13.13 25.59 11.88
CA GLY A 151 -13.70 25.74 10.52
C GLY A 151 -14.91 26.66 10.36
N ARG A 152 -15.49 27.16 11.45
CA ARG A 152 -16.54 28.21 11.49
C ARG A 152 -16.01 29.65 11.71
N ILE A 153 -14.81 29.83 12.24
CA ILE A 153 -14.25 31.12 12.68
C ILE A 153 -12.93 31.47 11.99
N SER A 154 -12.18 30.50 11.44
CA SER A 154 -10.90 30.80 10.77
C SER A 154 -11.08 31.70 9.56
N SER A 155 -10.23 32.72 9.46
CA SER A 155 -10.17 33.61 8.31
C SER A 155 -9.75 32.85 7.04
N ILE A 156 -10.13 33.36 5.87
CA ILE A 156 -9.73 32.78 4.56
C ILE A 156 -8.19 32.70 4.44
N ARG A 157 -7.47 33.62 5.10
CA ARG A 157 -6.01 33.66 5.11
C ARG A 157 -5.41 32.49 5.89
N GLU A 158 -5.93 32.21 7.08
CA GLU A 158 -5.48 31.08 7.91
C GLU A 158 -5.78 29.74 7.23
N LYS A 159 -6.95 29.59 6.60
CA LYS A 159 -7.27 28.38 5.82
C LYS A 159 -6.25 28.12 4.71
N ARG A 160 -5.86 29.17 3.96
CA ARG A 160 -4.82 29.05 2.93
C ARG A 160 -3.44 28.72 3.50
N GLU A 161 -3.10 29.22 4.67
CA GLU A 161 -1.83 28.88 5.34
C GLU A 161 -1.82 27.43 5.81
N TYR A 162 -2.93 26.93 6.34
CA TYR A 162 -3.06 25.51 6.69
C TYR A 162 -3.02 24.60 5.47
N GLU A 163 -3.69 24.95 4.39
CA GLU A 163 -3.63 24.21 3.11
C GLU A 163 -2.20 24.14 2.56
N ARG A 164 -1.46 25.25 2.61
CA ARG A 164 -0.03 25.26 2.24
C ARG A 164 0.80 24.33 3.11
N LYS A 165 0.66 24.41 4.43
CA LYS A 165 1.37 23.52 5.37
C LYS A 165 1.03 22.06 5.13
N ILE A 166 -0.23 21.72 4.89
CA ILE A 166 -0.66 20.35 4.56
C ILE A 166 -0.03 19.88 3.26
N SER A 167 0.03 20.75 2.24
CA SER A 167 0.67 20.42 0.95
C SER A 167 2.16 20.17 1.12
N GLU A 168 2.87 21.06 1.82
CA GLU A 168 4.30 20.91 2.10
C GLU A 168 4.62 19.64 2.90
N LEU A 169 3.83 19.34 3.92
CA LEU A 169 3.96 18.11 4.71
C LEU A 169 3.69 16.87 3.84
N SER A 170 2.69 16.93 2.97
CA SER A 170 2.36 15.82 2.06
C SER A 170 3.47 15.56 1.04
N GLU A 171 4.08 16.61 0.49
CA GLU A 171 5.25 16.48 -0.39
C GLU A 171 6.45 15.86 0.33
N LYS A 172 6.73 16.28 1.58
CA LYS A 172 7.82 15.68 2.38
C LYS A 172 7.58 14.20 2.65
N ILE A 173 6.36 13.83 3.04
CA ILE A 173 5.98 12.43 3.27
C ILE A 173 6.17 11.61 1.98
N ASN A 174 5.77 12.14 0.82
CA ASN A 174 5.95 11.46 -0.45
C ASN A 174 7.43 11.25 -0.79
N LYS A 175 8.28 12.26 -0.60
CA LYS A 175 9.73 12.13 -0.80
C LYS A 175 10.34 11.06 0.11
N PHE A 176 9.92 11.01 1.37
CA PHE A 176 10.38 9.97 2.29
C PHE A 176 9.90 8.56 1.90
N ASN A 177 8.68 8.43 1.39
CA ASN A 177 8.18 7.14 0.88
C ASN A 177 8.93 6.68 -0.37
N GLU A 178 9.28 7.61 -1.27
CA GLU A 178 10.12 7.33 -2.43
C GLU A 178 11.53 6.88 -2.01
N GLU A 179 12.13 7.56 -1.04
CA GLU A 179 13.44 7.19 -0.49
C GLU A 179 13.40 5.83 0.21
N MET A 180 12.35 5.56 0.99
CA MET A 180 12.13 4.25 1.62
C MET A 180 12.06 3.14 0.57
N THR A 181 11.33 3.38 -0.53
CA THR A 181 11.20 2.44 -1.64
C THR A 181 12.55 2.19 -2.34
N ARG A 182 13.36 3.24 -2.53
CA ARG A 182 14.72 3.09 -3.08
C ARG A 182 15.62 2.27 -2.15
N LEU A 183 15.55 2.52 -0.85
CA LEU A 183 16.30 1.74 0.15
C LEU A 183 15.81 0.29 0.25
N ASP A 184 14.52 0.00 0.04
CA ASP A 184 13.99 -1.35 -0.11
C ASP A 184 14.57 -2.07 -1.33
N GLN A 185 14.64 -1.38 -2.48
CA GLN A 185 15.24 -1.93 -3.70
C GLN A 185 16.74 -2.19 -3.52
N GLU A 186 17.48 -1.24 -2.94
CA GLU A 186 18.91 -1.40 -2.65
C GLU A 186 19.18 -2.56 -1.69
N GLN A 187 18.42 -2.66 -0.60
CA GLN A 187 18.49 -3.77 0.33
C GLN A 187 18.19 -5.12 -0.36
N GLY A 188 17.18 -5.15 -1.24
CA GLY A 188 16.83 -6.34 -2.02
C GLY A 188 17.95 -6.79 -2.98
N MET A 189 18.60 -5.84 -3.66
CA MET A 189 19.75 -6.13 -4.52
C MET A 189 20.94 -6.67 -3.71
N LEU A 190 21.29 -6.02 -2.61
CA LEU A 190 22.37 -6.46 -1.73
C LEU A 190 22.12 -7.87 -1.15
N LEU A 191 20.89 -8.17 -0.76
CA LEU A 191 20.51 -9.52 -0.28
C LEU A 191 20.58 -10.58 -1.38
N LYS A 192 20.24 -10.22 -2.62
CA LYS A 192 20.33 -11.13 -3.77
C LYS A 192 21.79 -11.44 -4.12
N ASP A 193 22.65 -10.43 -4.10
CA ASP A 193 24.09 -10.58 -4.31
C ASP A 193 24.77 -11.38 -3.17
N TYR A 194 24.25 -11.24 -1.94
CA TYR A 194 24.73 -11.98 -0.77
C TYR A 194 24.30 -13.47 -0.78
N LYS A 195 23.10 -13.81 -1.28
CA LYS A 195 22.59 -15.19 -1.37
C LYS A 195 22.99 -15.92 -2.66
N GLY A 196 23.44 -15.20 -3.68
CA GLY A 196 23.83 -15.73 -4.99
C GLY A 196 25.30 -16.15 -5.11
N GLN A 197 26.06 -16.14 -4.02
CA GLN A 197 27.44 -16.64 -3.90
C GLN A 197 27.51 -17.81 -2.91
#